data_AF-A0AAV7Y479-F1
#
_entry.id   AF-A0AAV7Y479-F1
#
_cell.length_a   1.000
_cell.length_b   1.000
_cell.length_c   1.000
_cell.angle_alpha   90.00
_cell.angle_beta   90.00
_cell.angle_gamma   90.00
#
_symmetry.space_group_name_H-M   'P 1'
#
loop_
_entity.id
_entity.type
_entity.pdbx_description
1 polymer ?
#
loop_
_entity_poly.entity_id
_entity_poly.type
_entity_poly.pdbx_seq_one_letter_code
_entity_poly.pdbx_strand_id
1 'polypeptide(L)'
;MQNKNTINNIVDEFVRKVRRAEITDSYQCAVQTWKILKLIVTNCSEDKLLKKTEMFGKMLTNANPLEMSIGNMVRRLSSIINKELGERKVTKNAKREELESTKEEKEKKPNKIKINQAKNNNLLLISPPLRNLHRSKSLSDFLTKTTQTTLPSTLNNTLFSHLNEKSLKSVVQKQMVDVEEELKFTYDAISEQGIDLIHANEIILTFGYSKIVLELFKEVYKMRKFEVVVAESSPSYSGHKMAEELSKLEIPTTLINDSAIFSIMSKVNSVIVGTRYVMANGGLVAEIGINNLAVAAKIHALPFIVLFGNYQLSPYFPYDQDTFNIMRSPDEIFDQSEMKNLSENAQIINPQHDYVPPELITLFINNDNGHQPSYIYRILQEHYSAQDLVLQN
;
A
#
# COMPACT_ATOMS: atom_id res chain seq x y z
N MET A 1 -9.45 30.20 17.78
CA MET A 1 -9.94 28.99 18.49
C MET A 1 -11.05 28.25 17.73
N GLN A 2 -11.88 28.93 16.92
CA GLN A 2 -12.96 28.30 16.13
C GLN A 2 -12.51 27.17 15.19
N ASN A 3 -11.41 27.30 14.43
CA ASN A 3 -10.97 26.24 13.49
C ASN A 3 -10.53 24.92 14.14
N LYS A 4 -10.06 24.92 15.40
CA LYS A 4 -9.64 23.67 16.07
C LYS A 4 -10.84 22.79 16.42
N ASN A 5 -11.94 23.41 16.85
CA ASN A 5 -13.18 22.70 17.17
C ASN A 5 -13.80 22.13 15.89
N THR A 6 -13.70 22.83 14.76
CA THR A 6 -14.20 22.34 13.47
C THR A 6 -13.50 21.06 13.00
N ILE A 7 -12.16 20.98 13.13
CA ILE A 7 -11.40 19.79 12.69
C ILE A 7 -11.75 18.59 13.57
N ASN A 8 -11.80 18.76 14.89
CA ASN A 8 -12.18 17.69 15.81
C ASN A 8 -13.59 17.18 15.50
N ASN A 9 -14.55 18.07 15.23
CA ASN A 9 -15.91 17.69 14.86
C ASN A 9 -15.97 16.85 13.57
N ILE A 10 -15.18 17.21 12.55
CA ILE A 10 -15.09 16.46 11.29
C ILE A 10 -14.48 15.08 11.52
N VAL A 11 -13.40 15.00 12.31
CA VAL A 11 -12.77 13.72 12.68
C VAL A 11 -13.76 12.84 13.43
N ASP A 12 -14.45 13.37 14.43
CA ASP A 12 -15.44 12.63 15.23
C ASP A 12 -16.63 12.17 14.39
N GLU A 13 -17.05 12.97 13.41
CA GLU A 13 -18.08 12.57 12.44
C GLU A 13 -17.62 11.41 11.58
N PHE A 14 -16.41 11.48 11.04
CA PHE A 14 -15.85 10.39 10.24
C PHE A 14 -15.66 9.11 11.07
N VAL A 15 -15.14 9.22 12.29
CA VAL A 15 -15.01 8.08 13.23
C VAL A 15 -16.39 7.45 13.51
N ARG A 16 -17.44 8.25 13.69
CA ARG A 16 -18.81 7.76 13.84
C ARG A 16 -19.30 7.00 12.60
N LYS A 17 -19.05 7.54 11.40
CA LYS A 17 -19.42 6.91 10.13
C LYS A 17 -18.72 5.56 9.93
N VAL A 18 -17.42 5.49 10.20
CA VAL A 18 -16.63 4.26 10.10
C VAL A 18 -17.10 3.21 11.11
N ARG A 19 -17.36 3.61 12.37
CA ARG A 19 -17.86 2.68 13.41
C ARG A 19 -19.25 2.12 13.12
N ARG A 20 -20.09 2.88 12.43
CA ARG A 20 -21.43 2.45 12.00
C ARG A 20 -21.43 1.65 10.70
N ALA A 21 -20.25 1.39 10.11
CA ALA A 21 -20.12 0.76 8.81
C ALA A 21 -20.90 1.48 7.69
N GLU A 22 -21.09 2.80 7.78
CA GLU A 22 -21.73 3.61 6.72
C GLU A 22 -20.82 3.74 5.50
N ILE A 23 -19.50 3.66 5.70
CA ILE A 23 -18.48 3.65 4.65
C ILE A 23 -17.76 2.31 4.72
N THR A 24 -18.03 1.43 3.76
CA THR A 24 -17.44 0.08 3.70
C THR A 24 -16.40 -0.07 2.60
N ASP A 25 -16.38 0.84 1.63
CA ASP A 25 -15.43 0.83 0.52
C ASP A 25 -14.06 1.36 0.96
N SER A 26 -13.04 0.52 0.78
CA SER A 26 -11.64 0.84 1.10
C SER A 26 -11.14 2.10 0.38
N TYR A 27 -11.60 2.34 -0.86
CA TYR A 27 -11.23 3.53 -1.61
C TYR A 27 -11.83 4.80 -1.00
N GLN A 28 -13.11 4.76 -0.64
CA GLN A 28 -13.78 5.89 0.03
C GLN A 28 -13.15 6.19 1.39
N CYS A 29 -12.83 5.15 2.17
CA CYS A 29 -12.10 5.29 3.43
C CYS A 29 -10.74 5.99 3.24
N ALA A 30 -9.96 5.58 2.23
CA ALA A 30 -8.68 6.20 1.92
C ALA A 30 -8.84 7.68 1.51
N VAL A 31 -9.77 7.99 0.61
CA VAL A 31 -10.01 9.35 0.11
C VAL A 31 -10.48 10.29 1.22
N GLN A 32 -11.41 9.86 2.06
CA GLN A 32 -11.90 10.70 3.17
C GLN A 32 -10.83 10.90 4.24
N THR A 33 -10.07 9.85 4.56
CA THR A 33 -8.91 9.95 5.46
C THR A 33 -7.90 10.96 4.93
N TRP A 34 -7.57 10.90 3.64
CA TRP A 34 -6.63 11.84 3.02
C TRP A 34 -7.11 13.30 3.08
N LYS A 35 -8.41 13.54 2.85
CA LYS A 35 -9.02 14.88 2.98
C LYS A 35 -8.89 15.42 4.40
N ILE A 36 -9.15 14.60 5.42
CA ILE A 36 -9.01 14.98 6.83
C ILE A 36 -7.55 15.31 7.15
N LEU A 37 -6.62 14.46 6.71
CA LEU A 37 -5.19 14.67 6.91
C LEU A 37 -4.71 15.97 6.24
N LYS A 38 -5.18 16.29 5.03
CA LYS A 38 -4.88 17.55 4.33
C LYS A 38 -5.35 18.78 5.10
N LEU A 39 -6.53 18.71 5.72
CA LEU A 39 -7.05 19.77 6.59
C LEU A 39 -6.17 19.95 7.84
N ILE A 40 -5.69 18.86 8.44
CA ILE A 40 -4.80 18.89 9.61
C ILE A 40 -3.47 19.56 9.24
N VAL A 41 -2.83 19.15 8.14
CA VAL A 41 -1.55 19.72 7.68
C VAL A 41 -1.69 21.21 7.39
N THR A 42 -2.80 21.61 6.75
CA THR A 42 -3.07 23.01 6.40
C THR A 42 -3.30 23.91 7.62
N ASN A 43 -3.86 23.39 8.71
CA ASN A 43 -4.15 24.18 9.92
C ASN A 43 -3.10 24.04 11.04
N CYS A 44 -2.13 23.14 10.91
CA CYS A 44 -1.10 22.93 11.93
C CYS A 44 0.16 23.79 11.69
N SER A 45 0.85 24.10 12.79
CA SER A 45 2.21 24.64 12.83
C SER A 45 3.24 23.54 12.57
N GLU A 46 4.38 23.88 11.96
CA GLU A 46 5.40 22.90 11.53
C GLU A 46 5.95 22.07 12.71
N ASP A 47 6.27 22.69 13.85
CA ASP A 47 6.86 22.01 15.00
C ASP A 47 5.96 20.94 15.65
N LYS A 48 4.64 21.06 15.46
CA LYS A 48 3.64 20.17 16.04
C LYS A 48 3.03 19.22 15.02
N LEU A 49 3.50 19.26 13.77
CA LEU A 49 2.87 18.56 12.65
C LEU A 49 2.87 17.04 12.83
N LEU A 50 4.04 16.46 13.12
CA LEU A 50 4.20 15.02 13.30
C LEU A 50 3.33 14.51 14.47
N LYS A 51 3.48 15.12 15.66
CA LYS A 51 2.72 14.74 16.87
C LYS A 51 1.21 14.80 16.67
N LYS A 52 0.70 15.82 15.97
CA LYS A 52 -0.74 15.90 15.69
C LYS A 52 -1.19 14.86 14.67
N THR A 53 -0.39 14.61 13.64
CA THR A 53 -0.69 13.61 12.62
C THR A 53 -0.76 12.22 13.25
N GLU A 54 0.16 11.89 14.15
CA GLU A 54 0.13 10.65 14.94
C GLU A 54 -1.11 10.60 15.86
N MET A 55 -1.40 11.67 16.60
CA MET A 55 -2.56 11.72 17.50
C MET A 55 -3.89 11.48 16.77
N PHE A 56 -4.13 12.19 15.67
CA PHE A 56 -5.34 11.97 14.86
C PHE A 56 -5.29 10.63 14.12
N GLY A 57 -4.12 10.21 13.67
CA GLY A 57 -3.91 8.91 13.04
C GLY A 57 -4.31 7.74 13.94
N LYS A 58 -3.94 7.81 15.22
CA LYS A 58 -4.38 6.85 16.26
C LYS A 58 -5.90 6.87 16.43
N MET A 59 -6.50 8.06 16.56
CA MET A 59 -7.95 8.18 16.70
C MET A 59 -8.71 7.57 15.51
N LEU A 60 -8.23 7.80 14.28
CA LEU A 60 -8.81 7.28 13.05
C LEU A 60 -8.63 5.77 12.93
N THR A 61 -7.44 5.25 13.23
CA THR A 61 -7.15 3.81 13.15
C THR A 61 -7.93 3.02 14.22
N ASN A 62 -8.09 3.59 15.42
CA ASN A 62 -8.89 2.99 16.50
C ASN A 62 -10.41 3.05 16.24
N ALA A 63 -10.86 3.71 15.17
CA ALA A 63 -12.27 3.67 14.77
C ALA A 63 -12.66 2.28 14.27
N ASN A 64 -11.82 1.70 13.41
CA ASN A 64 -11.92 0.32 12.95
C ASN A 64 -10.51 -0.20 12.60
N PRO A 65 -9.89 -1.04 13.44
CA PRO A 65 -8.52 -1.50 13.23
C PRO A 65 -8.37 -2.43 12.02
N LEU A 66 -9.47 -3.05 11.58
CA LEU A 66 -9.49 -3.97 10.44
C LEU A 66 -9.63 -3.24 9.11
N GLU A 67 -10.02 -1.95 9.13
CA GLU A 67 -10.01 -1.09 7.95
C GLU A 67 -8.60 -0.49 7.75
N MET A 68 -7.71 -1.30 7.18
CA MET A 68 -6.28 -0.98 7.09
C MET A 68 -5.99 0.21 6.17
N SER A 69 -6.87 0.51 5.21
CA SER A 69 -6.73 1.66 4.29
C SER A 69 -6.54 2.98 5.02
N ILE A 70 -7.25 3.19 6.13
CA ILE A 70 -7.16 4.39 6.97
C ILE A 70 -5.75 4.50 7.57
N GLY A 71 -5.29 3.42 8.20
CA GLY A 71 -3.96 3.35 8.81
C GLY A 71 -2.84 3.47 7.77
N ASN A 72 -3.00 2.88 6.59
CA ASN A 72 -2.08 2.97 5.46
C ASN A 72 -1.89 4.43 5.02
N MET A 73 -2.99 5.18 4.81
CA MET A 73 -2.90 6.59 4.44
C MET A 73 -2.23 7.45 5.51
N VAL A 74 -2.50 7.19 6.79
CA VAL A 74 -1.84 7.86 7.92
C VAL A 74 -0.33 7.60 7.89
N ARG A 75 0.09 6.34 7.76
CA ARG A 75 1.51 5.96 7.70
C ARG A 75 2.22 6.57 6.50
N ARG A 76 1.54 6.64 5.35
CA ARG A 76 2.08 7.27 4.14
C ARG A 76 2.39 8.74 4.38
N LEU A 77 1.48 9.47 5.04
CA LEU A 77 1.73 10.87 5.41
C LEU A 77 2.85 11.01 6.46
N SER A 78 2.88 10.16 7.49
CA SER A 78 3.96 10.16 8.48
C SER A 78 5.32 9.91 7.82
N SER A 79 5.39 8.96 6.89
CA SER A 79 6.59 8.64 6.10
C SER A 79 7.07 9.86 5.30
N ILE A 80 6.15 10.55 4.61
CA ILE A 80 6.42 11.80 3.88
C ILE A 80 7.03 12.86 4.83
N ILE A 81 6.39 13.11 5.97
CA ILE A 81 6.86 14.12 6.93
C ILE A 81 8.23 13.73 7.50
N ASN A 82 8.42 12.47 7.87
CA ASN A 82 9.66 11.95 8.45
C ASN A 82 10.83 12.00 7.45
N LYS A 83 10.59 11.70 6.17
CA LYS A 83 11.59 11.80 5.10
C LYS A 83 12.08 13.24 4.95
N GLU A 84 11.17 14.19 4.84
CA GLU A 84 11.49 15.61 4.71
C GLU A 84 12.21 16.19 5.96
N LEU A 85 11.81 15.75 7.15
CA LEU A 85 12.51 16.12 8.40
C LEU A 85 13.91 15.52 8.47
N GLY A 86 14.09 14.28 7.98
CA GLY A 86 15.37 13.59 7.91
C GLY A 86 16.36 14.29 6.98
N GLU A 87 15.93 14.65 5.77
CA GLU A 87 16.75 15.37 4.79
C GLU A 87 17.22 16.71 5.34
N ARG A 88 16.34 17.48 6.00
CA ARG A 88 16.70 18.75 6.65
C ARG A 88 17.72 18.61 7.77
N LYS A 89 17.68 17.52 8.55
CA LYS A 89 18.68 17.25 9.61
C LYS A 89 20.06 17.01 9.00
N VAL A 90 20.14 16.25 7.91
CA VAL A 90 21.38 16.00 7.17
C VAL A 90 21.96 17.32 6.63
N THR A 91 21.13 18.16 6.01
CA THR A 91 21.57 19.47 5.49
C THR A 91 22.07 20.39 6.62
N LYS A 92 21.42 20.38 7.80
CA LYS A 92 21.86 21.17 8.96
C LYS A 92 23.18 20.68 9.54
N ASN A 93 23.39 19.37 9.59
CA ASN A 93 24.65 18.79 10.06
C ASN A 93 25.80 19.08 9.09
N ALA A 94 25.58 18.94 7.79
CA ALA A 94 26.56 19.31 6.76
C ALA A 94 26.99 20.78 6.87
N LYS A 95 26.02 21.70 7.08
CA LYS A 95 26.33 23.13 7.30
C LYS A 95 27.10 23.40 8.60
N ARG A 96 26.87 22.62 9.67
CA ARG A 96 27.62 22.75 10.92
C ARG A 96 29.06 22.29 10.76
N GLU A 97 29.27 21.18 10.06
CA GLU A 97 30.61 20.66 9.73
C GLU A 97 31.39 21.62 8.79
N GLU A 98 30.73 22.30 7.86
CA GLU A 98 31.32 23.38 7.04
C GLU A 98 31.69 24.64 7.88
N LEU A 99 30.88 25.00 8.88
CA LEU A 99 31.18 26.12 9.79
C LEU A 99 32.25 25.79 10.83
N GLU A 100 32.45 24.51 11.17
CA GLU A 100 33.50 24.05 12.08
C GLU A 100 34.84 23.90 11.34
N SER A 101 34.85 23.37 10.11
CA SER A 101 36.05 23.31 9.27
C SER A 101 36.60 24.69 8.88
N THR A 102 35.73 25.67 8.61
CA THR A 102 36.14 27.07 8.36
C THR A 102 36.63 27.81 9.61
N LYS A 103 36.33 27.31 10.82
CA LYS A 103 36.91 27.81 12.08
C LYS A 103 38.28 27.18 12.35
N GLU A 104 38.46 25.89 12.04
CA GLU A 104 39.77 25.23 12.18
C GLU A 104 40.83 25.73 11.18
N GLU A 105 40.43 26.14 9.97
CA GLU A 105 41.36 26.74 8.99
C GLU A 105 41.87 28.13 9.40
N LYS A 106 41.19 28.84 10.31
CA LYS A 106 41.65 30.14 10.81
C LYS A 106 42.66 30.05 11.97
N GLU A 107 42.89 28.86 12.53
CA GLU A 107 43.79 28.67 13.69
C GLU A 107 45.10 27.91 13.41
N LYS A 108 45.35 27.39 12.20
CA LYS A 108 46.58 26.63 11.91
C LYS A 108 47.58 27.40 11.02
N LYS A 109 48.66 27.91 11.64
CA LYS A 109 49.92 28.32 10.98
C LYS A 109 50.50 27.18 10.14
N PRO A 110 51.19 27.44 9.01
CA PRO A 110 51.60 26.40 8.08
C PRO A 110 52.83 25.68 8.62
N ASN A 111 52.66 24.44 9.09
CA ASN A 111 53.79 23.53 9.32
C ASN A 111 53.81 22.44 8.24
N LYS A 112 54.93 22.40 7.52
CA LYS A 112 55.27 21.40 6.49
C LYS A 112 55.16 19.99 7.07
N ILE A 113 54.35 19.13 6.45
CA ILE A 113 54.39 17.69 6.67
C ILE A 113 54.79 17.00 5.36
N LYS A 114 55.84 16.18 5.44
CA LYS A 114 56.45 15.43 4.34
C LYS A 114 55.50 14.32 3.85
N ILE A 115 55.38 14.19 2.54
CA ILE A 115 54.65 13.12 1.85
C ILE A 115 55.55 11.87 1.85
N ASN A 116 55.13 10.81 2.55
CA ASN A 116 55.67 9.47 2.34
C ASN A 116 54.72 8.69 1.42
N GLN A 117 55.26 8.31 0.27
CA GLN A 117 54.63 7.48 -0.75
C GLN A 117 54.45 6.05 -0.22
N ALA A 118 53.22 5.57 -0.16
CA ALA A 118 52.92 4.15 -0.08
C ALA A 118 52.04 3.79 -1.28
N LYS A 119 52.62 2.98 -2.18
CA LYS A 119 52.01 2.42 -3.38
C LYS A 119 50.78 1.60 -3.00
N ASN A 120 49.60 1.98 -3.49
CA ASN A 120 48.47 1.06 -3.61
C ASN A 120 47.97 1.11 -5.05
N ASN A 121 47.93 -0.07 -5.65
CA ASN A 121 47.60 -0.30 -7.05
C ASN A 121 46.14 0.10 -7.33
N ASN A 122 45.95 1.07 -8.22
CA ASN A 122 44.65 1.46 -8.75
C ASN A 122 44.13 0.38 -9.72
N LEU A 123 43.24 -0.49 -9.24
CA LEU A 123 42.29 -1.15 -10.13
C LEU A 123 41.10 -0.19 -10.29
N LEU A 124 41.09 0.58 -11.37
CA LEU A 124 39.99 1.45 -11.78
C LEU A 124 38.76 0.59 -12.14
N LEU A 125 38.00 0.20 -11.13
CA LEU A 125 36.61 -0.22 -11.30
C LEU A 125 35.79 1.05 -11.51
N ILE A 126 35.54 1.36 -12.78
CA ILE A 126 34.55 2.35 -13.20
C ILE A 126 33.22 1.92 -12.56
N SER A 127 32.74 2.68 -11.58
CA SER A 127 31.44 2.46 -10.98
C SER A 127 30.34 2.75 -12.03
N PRO A 128 29.33 1.88 -12.17
CA PRO A 128 28.20 2.15 -13.05
C PRO A 128 27.41 3.37 -12.54
N PRO A 129 26.68 4.07 -13.42
CA PRO A 129 26.07 5.37 -13.10
C PRO A 129 25.04 5.23 -11.98
N LEU A 130 25.14 6.13 -11.00
CA LEU A 130 24.31 6.20 -9.81
C LEU A 130 22.85 6.53 -10.18
N ARG A 131 22.02 5.51 -10.36
CA ARG A 131 20.56 5.64 -10.31
C ARG A 131 20.09 5.28 -8.91
N ASN A 132 20.01 6.29 -8.02
CA ASN A 132 19.32 6.32 -6.72
C ASN A 132 19.10 4.95 -6.01
N LEU A 133 20.17 4.20 -5.75
CA LEU A 133 20.13 3.17 -4.73
C LEU A 133 20.17 3.87 -3.37
N HIS A 134 19.01 4.03 -2.74
CA HIS A 134 18.94 4.19 -1.30
C HIS A 134 19.58 2.95 -0.66
N ARG A 135 20.87 3.11 -0.34
CA ARG A 135 21.75 2.16 0.34
C ARG A 135 21.04 1.62 1.59
N SER A 136 20.85 0.31 1.68
CA SER A 136 20.26 -0.34 2.85
C SER A 136 21.15 -0.06 4.06
N LYS A 137 20.65 0.79 4.96
CA LYS A 137 21.39 1.25 6.15
C LYS A 137 21.78 0.11 7.09
N SER A 138 21.05 -1.01 7.10
CA SER A 138 21.21 -2.05 8.14
C SER A 138 22.60 -2.70 8.18
N LEU A 139 23.16 -3.08 7.03
CA LEU A 139 24.45 -3.76 6.98
C LEU A 139 25.61 -2.75 7.03
N SER A 140 25.44 -1.59 6.42
CA SER A 140 26.41 -0.50 6.56
C SER A 140 26.49 0.02 7.99
N ASP A 141 25.37 0.17 8.71
CA ASP A 141 25.35 0.63 10.10
C ASP A 141 26.00 -0.39 11.04
N PHE A 142 25.88 -1.69 10.75
CA PHE A 142 26.62 -2.73 11.47
C PHE A 142 28.13 -2.63 11.24
N LEU A 143 28.55 -2.40 9.99
CA LEU A 143 29.96 -2.25 9.62
C LEU A 143 30.57 -0.91 10.08
N THR A 144 29.79 0.17 10.15
CA THR A 144 30.26 1.49 10.58
C THR A 144 30.21 1.67 12.10
N LYS A 145 29.36 0.91 12.82
CA LYS A 145 29.36 0.91 14.30
C LYS A 145 30.69 0.50 14.92
N THR A 146 31.56 -0.19 14.18
CA THR A 146 32.90 -0.60 14.63
C THR A 146 34.03 0.31 14.16
N THR A 147 33.75 1.32 13.33
CA THR A 147 34.77 2.26 12.82
C THR A 147 34.39 3.71 13.13
N GLN A 148 34.74 4.14 14.36
CA GLN A 148 35.06 5.55 14.60
C GLN A 148 36.39 5.88 13.91
N THR A 149 36.42 5.89 12.58
CA THR A 149 37.53 6.45 11.83
C THR A 149 36.99 7.29 10.68
N THR A 150 37.33 8.56 10.78
CA THR A 150 37.05 9.66 9.86
C THR A 150 37.47 9.31 8.43
N LEU A 151 36.50 9.13 7.53
CA LEU A 151 36.72 9.16 6.10
C LEU A 151 36.20 10.52 5.56
N PRO A 152 37.00 11.28 4.80
CA PRO A 152 36.59 12.59 4.29
C PRO A 152 35.51 12.42 3.23
N SER A 153 34.34 13.03 3.48
CA SER A 153 33.19 13.12 2.58
C SER A 153 33.37 14.23 1.55
N THR A 154 34.44 14.19 0.75
CA THR A 154 34.72 15.26 -0.24
C THR A 154 34.03 15.09 -1.61
N LEU A 155 33.16 14.09 -1.81
CA LEU A 155 32.58 13.83 -3.14
C LEU A 155 31.10 14.18 -3.37
N ASN A 156 30.37 14.72 -2.39
CA ASN A 156 28.91 14.99 -2.54
C ASN A 156 28.51 16.47 -2.63
N ASN A 157 29.48 17.40 -2.68
CA ASN A 157 29.22 18.81 -2.39
C ASN A 157 28.66 19.67 -3.55
N THR A 158 28.43 19.13 -4.75
CA THR A 158 28.01 19.96 -5.90
C THR A 158 26.54 19.86 -6.28
N LEU A 159 25.72 19.00 -5.66
CA LEU A 159 24.30 18.85 -6.00
C LEU A 159 23.30 19.37 -4.95
N PHE A 160 23.75 19.80 -3.77
CA PHE A 160 22.83 20.07 -2.63
C PHE A 160 22.64 21.54 -2.25
N SER A 161 23.19 22.50 -3.01
CA SER A 161 23.12 23.93 -2.66
C SER A 161 21.76 24.61 -2.92
N HIS A 162 20.81 23.94 -3.60
CA HIS A 162 19.55 24.59 -4.05
C HIS A 162 18.29 24.35 -3.20
N LEU A 163 18.34 23.63 -2.08
CA LEU A 163 17.12 23.27 -1.32
C LEU A 163 16.71 24.25 -0.17
N ASN A 164 17.30 25.45 -0.08
CA ASN A 164 17.28 26.23 1.16
C ASN A 164 16.13 27.23 1.43
N GLU A 165 15.04 27.30 0.66
CA GLU A 165 14.01 28.33 0.93
C GLU A 165 12.55 27.88 0.97
N LYS A 166 12.25 26.58 0.90
CA LYS A 166 10.84 26.11 0.96
C LYS A 166 10.44 25.67 2.38
N SER A 167 9.33 26.21 2.88
CA SER A 167 8.73 25.80 4.17
C SER A 167 8.40 24.30 4.16
N LEU A 168 8.57 23.60 5.29
CA LEU A 168 8.31 22.14 5.37
C LEU A 168 6.90 21.84 4.90
N LYS A 169 5.98 22.69 5.35
CA LYS A 169 4.58 22.62 5.02
C LYS A 169 4.31 22.71 3.52
N SER A 170 5.02 23.57 2.78
CA SER A 170 4.84 23.69 1.33
C SER A 170 5.27 22.43 0.57
N VAL A 171 6.37 21.79 1.00
CA VAL A 171 6.87 20.56 0.38
C VAL A 171 5.93 19.39 0.67
N VAL A 172 5.51 19.24 1.93
CA VAL A 172 4.53 18.22 2.33
C VAL A 172 3.22 18.43 1.59
N GLN A 173 2.71 19.67 1.50
CA GLN A 173 1.48 19.97 0.77
C GLN A 173 1.58 19.61 -0.72
N LYS A 174 2.73 19.84 -1.36
CA LYS A 174 2.97 19.43 -2.75
C LYS A 174 2.89 17.90 -2.88
N GLN A 175 3.64 17.16 -2.08
CA GLN A 175 3.60 15.69 -2.09
C GLN A 175 2.20 15.15 -1.75
N MET A 176 1.43 15.86 -0.93
CA MET A 176 0.06 15.48 -0.64
C MET A 176 -0.88 15.61 -1.83
N VAL A 177 -0.64 16.58 -2.72
CA VAL A 177 -1.38 16.73 -3.98
C VAL A 177 -1.00 15.59 -4.92
N ASP A 178 0.28 15.25 -5.02
CA ASP A 178 0.75 14.15 -5.87
C ASP A 178 0.07 12.81 -5.48
N VAL A 179 -0.03 12.49 -4.19
CA VAL A 179 -0.74 11.29 -3.70
C VAL A 179 -2.27 11.39 -3.92
N GLU A 180 -2.84 12.60 -3.87
CA GLU A 180 -4.27 12.79 -4.16
C GLU A 180 -4.58 12.53 -5.63
N GLU A 181 -3.69 12.94 -6.54
CA GLU A 181 -3.79 12.64 -7.97
C GLU A 181 -3.62 11.14 -8.22
N GLU A 182 -2.62 10.50 -7.60
CA GLU A 182 -2.42 9.05 -7.67
C GLU A 182 -3.68 8.27 -7.23
N LEU A 183 -4.33 8.66 -6.13
CA LEU A 183 -5.57 8.03 -5.68
C LEU A 183 -6.67 8.17 -6.74
N LYS A 184 -6.81 9.34 -7.37
CA LYS A 184 -7.86 9.58 -8.38
C LYS A 184 -7.65 8.75 -9.65
N PHE A 185 -6.41 8.67 -10.14
CA PHE A 185 -6.06 7.96 -11.37
C PHE A 185 -5.72 6.48 -11.17
N THR A 186 -5.91 5.93 -9.97
CA THR A 186 -5.57 4.53 -9.65
C THR A 186 -6.26 3.54 -10.60
N TYR A 187 -7.56 3.70 -10.85
CA TYR A 187 -8.31 2.77 -11.70
C TYR A 187 -7.87 2.83 -13.17
N ASP A 188 -7.61 4.03 -13.68
CA ASP A 188 -7.19 4.25 -15.05
C ASP A 188 -5.79 3.66 -15.29
N ALA A 189 -4.84 3.93 -14.38
CA ALA A 189 -3.48 3.42 -14.48
C ALA A 189 -3.41 1.89 -14.45
N ILE A 190 -4.18 1.25 -13.55
CA ILE A 190 -4.26 -0.22 -13.50
C ILE A 190 -4.91 -0.78 -14.77
N SER A 191 -5.94 -0.10 -15.28
CA SER A 191 -6.63 -0.53 -16.51
C SER A 191 -5.70 -0.47 -17.71
N GLU A 192 -4.94 0.62 -17.88
CA GLU A 192 -3.96 0.77 -18.97
C GLU A 192 -2.90 -0.34 -18.95
N GLN A 193 -2.37 -0.69 -17.77
CA GLN A 193 -1.37 -1.75 -17.64
C GLN A 193 -1.96 -3.15 -17.83
N GLY A 194 -3.19 -3.36 -17.36
CA GLY A 194 -3.85 -4.66 -17.44
C GLY A 194 -4.32 -5.03 -18.85
N ILE A 195 -4.30 -4.08 -19.80
CA ILE A 195 -4.62 -4.34 -21.21
C ILE A 195 -3.77 -5.49 -21.77
N ASP A 196 -2.50 -5.58 -21.39
CA ASP A 196 -1.59 -6.59 -21.94
C ASP A 196 -1.81 -8.00 -21.40
N LEU A 197 -2.63 -8.17 -20.36
CA LEU A 197 -2.83 -9.47 -19.69
C LEU A 197 -3.95 -10.32 -20.26
N ILE A 198 -4.95 -9.68 -20.86
CA ILE A 198 -6.16 -10.36 -21.34
C ILE A 198 -6.03 -10.46 -22.84
N HIS A 199 -6.08 -11.63 -23.44
CA HIS A 199 -6.08 -11.78 -24.90
C HIS A 199 -7.48 -12.07 -25.48
N ALA A 200 -7.58 -12.02 -26.80
CA ALA A 200 -8.85 -12.29 -27.48
C ALA A 200 -9.25 -13.76 -27.32
N ASN A 201 -10.54 -14.01 -27.12
CA ASN A 201 -11.14 -15.35 -26.93
C ASN A 201 -10.62 -16.11 -25.69
N GLU A 202 -10.10 -15.41 -24.68
CA GLU A 202 -9.78 -16.02 -23.39
C GLU A 202 -11.02 -16.09 -22.50
N ILE A 203 -11.04 -17.10 -21.62
CA ILE A 203 -12.02 -17.27 -20.55
C ILE A 203 -11.35 -16.87 -19.24
N ILE A 204 -11.82 -15.78 -18.65
CA ILE A 204 -11.27 -15.24 -17.40
C ILE A 204 -12.21 -15.55 -16.25
N LEU A 205 -11.67 -16.05 -15.14
CA LEU A 205 -12.43 -16.24 -13.91
C LEU A 205 -12.18 -15.09 -12.94
N THR A 206 -13.26 -14.51 -12.42
CA THR A 206 -13.23 -13.51 -11.35
C THR A 206 -14.13 -13.93 -10.18
N PHE A 207 -13.94 -13.30 -9.03
CA PHE A 207 -14.60 -13.67 -7.79
C PHE A 207 -15.16 -12.44 -7.09
N GLY A 208 -16.45 -12.49 -6.75
CA GLY A 208 -17.16 -11.40 -6.10
C GLY A 208 -17.22 -10.13 -6.97
N TYR A 209 -17.38 -8.98 -6.32
CA TYR A 209 -17.40 -7.67 -6.97
C TYR A 209 -16.14 -6.87 -6.67
N SER A 210 -15.44 -6.46 -7.73
CA SER A 210 -14.32 -5.52 -7.63
C SER A 210 -14.45 -4.42 -8.68
N LYS A 211 -14.47 -3.18 -8.23
CA LYS A 211 -14.52 -2.01 -9.11
C LYS A 211 -13.28 -1.91 -10.00
N ILE A 212 -12.10 -2.24 -9.47
CA ILE A 212 -10.84 -2.22 -10.24
C ILE A 212 -10.90 -3.21 -11.41
N VAL A 213 -11.41 -4.42 -11.15
CA VAL A 213 -11.55 -5.46 -12.17
C VAL A 213 -12.60 -5.05 -13.22
N LEU A 214 -13.71 -4.44 -12.79
CA LEU A 214 -14.77 -3.99 -13.68
C LEU A 214 -14.27 -2.93 -14.68
N GLU A 215 -13.55 -1.91 -14.22
CA GLU A 215 -13.00 -0.88 -15.12
C GLU A 215 -11.96 -1.47 -16.07
N LEU A 216 -11.11 -2.40 -15.60
CA LEU A 216 -10.17 -3.11 -16.48
C LEU A 216 -10.91 -3.85 -17.60
N PHE A 217 -11.91 -4.67 -17.26
CA PHE A 217 -12.66 -5.44 -18.25
C PHE A 217 -13.37 -4.53 -19.26
N LYS A 218 -13.91 -3.41 -18.81
CA LYS A 218 -14.54 -2.40 -19.66
C LYS A 218 -13.55 -1.77 -20.65
N GLU A 219 -12.34 -1.40 -20.23
CA GLU A 219 -11.33 -0.84 -21.14
C GLU A 219 -10.82 -1.89 -22.14
N VAL A 220 -10.57 -3.12 -21.68
CA VAL A 220 -10.11 -4.20 -22.55
C VAL A 220 -11.17 -4.60 -23.58
N TYR A 221 -12.45 -4.61 -23.20
CA TYR A 221 -13.54 -5.04 -24.08
C TYR A 221 -13.78 -4.09 -25.27
N LYS A 222 -13.36 -2.82 -25.15
CA LYS A 222 -13.33 -1.87 -26.27
C LYS A 222 -12.34 -2.29 -27.36
N MET A 223 -11.28 -3.00 -26.98
CA MET A 223 -10.19 -3.39 -27.87
C MET A 223 -10.32 -4.83 -28.38
N ARG A 224 -10.74 -5.76 -27.52
CA ARG A 224 -10.78 -7.20 -27.84
C ARG A 224 -11.95 -7.89 -27.13
N LYS A 225 -12.47 -8.96 -27.75
CA LYS A 225 -13.56 -9.77 -27.20
C LYS A 225 -13.01 -10.94 -26.39
N PHE A 226 -13.60 -11.20 -25.23
CA PHE A 226 -13.26 -12.29 -24.31
C PHE A 226 -14.50 -12.65 -23.48
N GLU A 227 -14.44 -13.76 -22.76
CA GLU A 227 -15.53 -14.25 -21.90
C GLU A 227 -15.13 -14.19 -20.43
N VAL A 228 -16.10 -13.86 -19.56
CA VAL A 228 -15.87 -13.76 -18.12
C VAL A 228 -16.75 -14.74 -17.37
N VAL A 229 -16.14 -15.54 -16.51
CA VAL A 229 -16.83 -16.36 -15.51
C VAL A 229 -16.76 -15.63 -14.18
N VAL A 230 -17.90 -15.43 -13.53
CA VAL A 230 -18.01 -14.73 -12.24
C VAL A 230 -18.48 -15.72 -11.19
N ALA A 231 -17.68 -15.92 -10.14
CA ALA A 231 -18.11 -16.63 -8.94
C ALA A 231 -18.88 -15.67 -8.01
N GLU A 232 -19.99 -16.14 -7.45
CA GLU A 232 -20.95 -15.30 -6.73
C GLU A 232 -20.48 -14.78 -5.36
N SER A 233 -19.53 -15.45 -4.69
CA SER A 233 -19.06 -15.11 -3.34
C SER A 233 -20.17 -15.19 -2.28
N SER A 234 -20.74 -16.38 -2.08
CA SER A 234 -21.62 -16.66 -0.95
C SER A 234 -20.83 -16.49 0.37
N PRO A 235 -21.35 -15.75 1.37
CA PRO A 235 -22.75 -15.36 1.56
C PRO A 235 -23.09 -13.92 1.15
N SER A 236 -22.12 -13.11 0.70
CA SER A 236 -22.38 -11.71 0.34
C SER A 236 -23.06 -11.54 -1.02
N TYR A 237 -22.96 -12.56 -1.89
CA TYR A 237 -23.48 -12.58 -3.26
C TYR A 237 -23.05 -11.36 -4.09
N SER A 238 -21.88 -10.81 -3.78
CA SER A 238 -21.33 -9.61 -4.42
C SER A 238 -21.14 -9.82 -5.93
N GLY A 239 -20.84 -11.06 -6.36
CA GLY A 239 -20.63 -11.42 -7.76
C GLY A 239 -21.86 -11.24 -8.65
N HIS A 240 -23.08 -11.27 -8.09
CA HIS A 240 -24.31 -11.01 -8.87
C HIS A 240 -24.31 -9.58 -9.42
N LYS A 241 -23.87 -8.62 -8.61
CA LYS A 241 -23.70 -7.23 -9.03
C LYS A 241 -22.63 -7.08 -10.12
N MET A 242 -21.53 -7.82 -10.01
CA MET A 242 -20.48 -7.82 -11.04
C MET A 242 -21.03 -8.36 -12.37
N ALA A 243 -21.75 -9.48 -12.34
CA ALA A 243 -22.37 -10.06 -13.52
C ALA A 243 -23.41 -9.11 -14.14
N GLU A 244 -24.20 -8.41 -13.33
CA GLU A 244 -25.16 -7.40 -13.80
C GLU A 244 -24.46 -6.25 -14.54
N GLU A 245 -23.40 -5.67 -13.96
CA GLU A 245 -22.66 -4.57 -14.57
C GLU A 245 -21.94 -4.99 -15.86
N LEU A 246 -21.37 -6.20 -15.90
CA LEU A 246 -20.75 -6.72 -17.12
C LEU A 246 -21.79 -7.04 -18.20
N SER A 247 -22.97 -7.53 -17.81
CA SER A 247 -24.08 -7.80 -18.73
C SER A 247 -24.60 -6.50 -19.38
N LYS A 248 -24.70 -5.41 -18.61
CA LYS A 248 -25.03 -4.06 -19.13
C LYS A 248 -24.02 -3.55 -20.15
N LEU A 249 -22.76 -3.97 -20.03
CA LEU A 249 -21.67 -3.64 -20.96
C LEU A 249 -21.59 -4.60 -22.16
N GLU A 250 -22.53 -5.53 -22.30
CA GLU A 250 -22.59 -6.55 -23.36
C GLU A 250 -21.34 -7.45 -23.40
N ILE A 251 -20.69 -7.66 -22.24
CA ILE A 251 -19.57 -8.60 -22.10
C ILE A 251 -20.17 -10.00 -21.88
N PRO A 252 -19.73 -11.05 -22.61
CA PRO A 252 -20.19 -12.42 -22.38
C PRO A 252 -19.84 -12.87 -20.97
N THR A 253 -20.85 -13.02 -20.11
CA THR A 253 -20.66 -13.38 -18.70
C THR A 253 -21.40 -14.65 -18.30
N THR A 254 -20.71 -15.54 -17.60
CA THR A 254 -21.30 -16.72 -16.97
C THR A 254 -21.21 -16.59 -15.46
N LEU A 255 -22.34 -16.58 -14.77
CA LEU A 255 -22.40 -16.60 -13.31
C LEU A 255 -22.36 -18.05 -12.80
N ILE A 256 -21.51 -18.33 -11.82
CA ILE A 256 -21.37 -19.65 -11.20
C ILE A 256 -21.48 -19.56 -9.67
N ASN A 257 -21.88 -20.66 -9.04
CA ASN A 257 -21.75 -20.85 -7.61
C ASN A 257 -20.29 -21.14 -7.25
N ASP A 258 -19.87 -20.76 -6.05
CA ASP A 258 -18.51 -20.99 -5.54
C ASP A 258 -18.12 -22.49 -5.52
N SER A 259 -19.08 -23.39 -5.32
CA SER A 259 -18.87 -24.85 -5.38
C SER A 259 -18.48 -25.34 -6.78
N ALA A 260 -18.83 -24.60 -7.83
CA ALA A 260 -18.54 -24.95 -9.22
C ALA A 260 -17.15 -24.44 -9.69
N ILE A 261 -16.44 -23.67 -8.86
CA ILE A 261 -15.13 -23.09 -9.19
C ILE A 261 -14.15 -24.15 -9.68
N PHE A 262 -14.01 -25.26 -8.95
CA PHE A 262 -13.07 -26.32 -9.32
C PHE A 262 -13.45 -27.02 -10.63
N SER A 263 -14.75 -27.16 -10.90
CA SER A 263 -15.26 -27.82 -12.12
C SER A 263 -14.95 -27.00 -13.38
N ILE A 264 -15.18 -25.68 -13.32
CA ILE A 264 -14.97 -24.80 -14.47
C ILE A 264 -13.49 -24.49 -14.72
N MET A 265 -12.63 -24.64 -13.70
CA MET A 265 -11.22 -24.24 -13.74
C MET A 265 -10.46 -24.86 -14.92
N SER A 266 -10.82 -26.07 -15.35
CA SER A 266 -10.23 -26.74 -16.52
C SER A 266 -10.42 -26.01 -17.85
N LYS A 267 -11.38 -25.09 -17.95
CA LYS A 267 -11.69 -24.30 -19.15
C LYS A 267 -11.18 -22.86 -19.09
N VAL A 268 -10.79 -22.40 -17.91
CA VAL A 268 -10.37 -21.02 -17.65
C VAL A 268 -8.89 -20.85 -18.04
N ASN A 269 -8.53 -19.70 -18.60
CA ASN A 269 -7.16 -19.37 -18.98
C ASN A 269 -6.40 -18.63 -17.87
N SER A 270 -7.08 -17.72 -17.18
CA SER A 270 -6.49 -16.88 -16.13
C SER A 270 -7.51 -16.50 -15.06
N VAL A 271 -7.03 -16.27 -13.85
CA VAL A 271 -7.84 -15.81 -12.72
C VAL A 271 -7.45 -14.38 -12.41
N ILE A 272 -8.40 -13.44 -12.50
CA ILE A 272 -8.19 -12.02 -12.22
C ILE A 272 -9.13 -11.59 -11.11
N VAL A 273 -8.56 -11.15 -9.99
CA VAL A 273 -9.31 -10.79 -8.79
C VAL A 273 -8.89 -9.44 -8.23
N GLY A 274 -9.83 -8.78 -7.58
CA GLY A 274 -9.51 -7.66 -6.69
C GLY A 274 -9.10 -8.18 -5.32
N THR A 275 -8.47 -7.31 -4.54
CA THR A 275 -8.19 -7.56 -3.13
C THR A 275 -8.72 -6.44 -2.26
N ARG A 276 -8.91 -6.70 -0.97
CA ARG A 276 -9.17 -5.66 0.01
C ARG A 276 -7.85 -5.04 0.47
N TYR A 277 -6.88 -5.87 0.86
CA TYR A 277 -5.55 -5.46 1.30
C TYR A 277 -4.44 -6.41 0.83
N VAL A 278 -3.24 -5.88 0.66
CA VAL A 278 -2.02 -6.67 0.44
C VAL A 278 -1.12 -6.53 1.67
N MET A 279 -0.70 -7.66 2.23
CA MET A 279 0.07 -7.74 3.47
C MET A 279 1.57 -7.61 3.24
N ALA A 280 2.33 -7.43 4.32
CA ALA A 280 3.78 -7.20 4.25
C ALA A 280 4.58 -8.34 3.62
N ASN A 281 4.11 -9.57 3.80
CA ASN A 281 4.71 -10.78 3.22
C ASN A 281 4.28 -11.03 1.76
N GLY A 282 3.45 -10.16 1.18
CA GLY A 282 2.86 -10.36 -0.14
C GLY A 282 1.63 -11.27 -0.14
N GLY A 283 1.10 -11.67 1.01
CA GLY A 283 -0.21 -12.31 1.10
C GLY A 283 -1.34 -11.30 0.85
N LEU A 284 -2.54 -11.80 0.55
CA LEU A 284 -3.71 -10.95 0.30
C LEU A 284 -4.81 -11.23 1.33
N VAL A 285 -5.58 -10.20 1.64
CA VAL A 285 -6.84 -10.32 2.40
C VAL A 285 -7.96 -9.85 1.48
N ALA A 286 -8.90 -10.73 1.15
CA ALA A 286 -10.01 -10.43 0.25
C ALA A 286 -11.31 -11.10 0.73
N GLU A 287 -12.35 -11.11 -0.10
CA GLU A 287 -13.65 -11.71 0.25
C GLU A 287 -13.51 -13.21 0.53
N ILE A 288 -14.39 -13.72 1.39
CA ILE A 288 -14.43 -15.13 1.78
C ILE A 288 -14.51 -16.07 0.56
N GLY A 289 -13.77 -17.17 0.58
CA GLY A 289 -13.76 -18.17 -0.51
C GLY A 289 -12.68 -17.95 -1.57
N ILE A 290 -12.01 -16.80 -1.56
CA ILE A 290 -10.90 -16.49 -2.48
C ILE A 290 -9.71 -17.45 -2.34
N ASN A 291 -9.45 -18.00 -1.15
CA ASN A 291 -8.38 -18.96 -0.95
C ASN A 291 -8.67 -20.28 -1.67
N ASN A 292 -9.94 -20.72 -1.68
CA ASN A 292 -10.36 -21.91 -2.43
C ASN A 292 -10.14 -21.72 -3.94
N LEU A 293 -10.45 -20.52 -4.45
CA LEU A 293 -10.15 -20.14 -5.83
C LEU A 293 -8.64 -20.16 -6.13
N ALA A 294 -7.82 -19.61 -5.23
CA ALA A 294 -6.37 -19.55 -5.40
C ALA A 294 -5.72 -20.94 -5.38
N VAL A 295 -6.17 -21.83 -4.47
CA VAL A 295 -5.73 -23.23 -4.41
C VAL A 295 -6.14 -23.97 -5.69
N ALA A 296 -7.39 -23.80 -6.13
CA ALA A 296 -7.85 -24.41 -7.38
C ALA A 296 -7.04 -23.92 -8.58
N ALA A 297 -6.76 -22.61 -8.68
CA ALA A 297 -5.94 -22.05 -9.76
C ALA A 297 -4.53 -22.64 -9.75
N LYS A 298 -3.93 -22.80 -8.56
CA LYS A 298 -2.60 -23.40 -8.40
C LYS A 298 -2.56 -24.86 -8.87
N ILE A 299 -3.57 -25.65 -8.53
CA ILE A 299 -3.67 -27.07 -8.92
C ILE A 299 -3.81 -27.19 -10.46
N HIS A 300 -4.56 -26.28 -11.08
CA HIS A 300 -4.73 -26.23 -12.53
C HIS A 300 -3.61 -25.45 -13.27
N ALA A 301 -2.56 -25.03 -12.55
CA ALA A 301 -1.43 -24.26 -13.08
C ALA A 301 -1.85 -22.97 -13.83
N LEU A 302 -2.93 -22.33 -13.40
CA LEU A 302 -3.41 -21.08 -13.98
C LEU A 302 -2.76 -19.88 -13.27
N PRO A 303 -2.47 -18.80 -14.01
CA PRO A 303 -1.98 -17.57 -13.41
C PRO A 303 -3.06 -16.92 -12.54
N PHE A 304 -2.71 -16.70 -11.27
CA PHE A 304 -3.55 -15.96 -10.31
C PHE A 304 -3.07 -14.51 -10.21
N ILE A 305 -3.85 -13.60 -10.78
CA ILE A 305 -3.51 -12.20 -10.97
C ILE A 305 -4.36 -11.35 -10.03
N VAL A 306 -3.71 -10.50 -9.24
CA VAL A 306 -4.35 -9.65 -8.24
C VAL A 306 -4.18 -8.18 -8.61
N LEU A 307 -5.30 -7.48 -8.73
CA LEU A 307 -5.34 -6.03 -8.95
C LEU A 307 -5.52 -5.31 -7.61
N PHE A 308 -4.65 -4.35 -7.32
CA PHE A 308 -4.76 -3.53 -6.11
C PHE A 308 -4.26 -2.11 -6.30
N GLY A 309 -4.84 -1.16 -5.57
CA GLY A 309 -4.32 0.21 -5.51
C GLY A 309 -3.28 0.37 -4.41
N ASN A 310 -2.31 1.28 -4.58
CA ASN A 310 -1.25 1.52 -3.58
C ASN A 310 -1.78 1.85 -2.16
N TYR A 311 -3.01 2.36 -2.04
CA TYR A 311 -3.67 2.60 -0.75
C TYR A 311 -4.08 1.32 0.02
N GLN A 312 -4.21 0.19 -0.68
CA GLN A 312 -4.55 -1.12 -0.11
C GLN A 312 -3.33 -1.87 0.41
N LEU A 313 -2.12 -1.41 0.06
CA LEU A 313 -0.87 -2.00 0.50
C LEU A 313 -0.63 -1.71 1.98
N SER A 314 -0.52 -2.74 2.79
CA SER A 314 -0.41 -2.63 4.24
C SER A 314 0.88 -3.23 4.80
N PRO A 315 1.58 -2.53 5.72
CA PRO A 315 2.81 -3.02 6.34
C PRO A 315 2.60 -4.06 7.44
N TYR A 316 1.36 -4.47 7.72
CA TYR A 316 1.10 -5.50 8.71
C TYR A 316 1.53 -6.88 8.22
N PHE A 317 2.13 -7.64 9.13
CA PHE A 317 2.51 -9.03 8.88
C PHE A 317 1.43 -9.97 9.44
N PRO A 318 0.97 -10.96 8.67
CA PRO A 318 -0.03 -11.89 9.13
C PRO A 318 0.62 -12.98 10.00
N TYR A 319 0.64 -12.77 11.31
CA TYR A 319 1.12 -13.77 12.28
C TYR A 319 0.09 -14.87 12.51
N ASP A 320 -1.18 -14.51 12.45
CA ASP A 320 -2.32 -15.39 12.67
C ASP A 320 -3.40 -15.08 11.64
N GLN A 321 -3.96 -16.12 11.03
CA GLN A 321 -4.91 -16.02 9.92
C GLN A 321 -6.25 -15.46 10.39
N ASP A 322 -6.67 -15.83 11.60
CA ASP A 322 -7.95 -15.41 12.18
C ASP A 322 -7.95 -13.93 12.59
N THR A 323 -6.76 -13.36 12.85
CA THR A 323 -6.62 -11.96 13.28
C THR A 323 -7.16 -10.95 12.25
N PHE A 324 -7.17 -11.28 10.95
CA PHE A 324 -7.63 -10.37 9.90
C PHE A 324 -9.08 -10.60 9.50
N ASN A 325 -9.73 -11.61 10.07
CA ASN A 325 -11.10 -11.94 9.74
C ASN A 325 -12.10 -11.16 10.61
N ILE A 326 -13.20 -10.75 9.98
CA ILE A 326 -14.34 -10.16 10.68
C ILE A 326 -15.44 -11.21 10.71
N MET A 327 -15.87 -11.58 11.91
CA MET A 327 -17.06 -12.41 12.08
C MET A 327 -18.30 -11.52 11.97
N ARG A 328 -19.11 -11.76 10.95
CA ARG A 328 -20.39 -11.08 10.73
C ARG A 328 -21.54 -11.81 11.41
N SER A 329 -22.72 -11.16 11.42
CA SER A 329 -23.92 -11.80 11.93
C SER A 329 -24.26 -13.02 11.07
N PRO A 330 -24.60 -14.15 11.67
CA PRO A 330 -25.15 -15.31 10.96
C PRO A 330 -26.47 -15.04 10.21
N ASP A 331 -27.15 -13.93 10.53
CA ASP A 331 -28.38 -13.50 9.84
C ASP A 331 -28.20 -13.26 8.33
N GLU A 332 -26.97 -13.03 7.85
CA GLU A 332 -26.67 -12.90 6.42
C GLU A 332 -26.73 -14.25 5.68
N ILE A 333 -26.59 -15.37 6.39
CA ILE A 333 -26.54 -16.72 5.82
C ILE A 333 -27.90 -17.42 5.96
N PHE A 334 -28.52 -17.32 7.14
CA PHE A 334 -29.74 -18.05 7.49
C PHE A 334 -30.85 -17.11 7.95
N ASP A 335 -32.08 -17.45 7.59
CA ASP A 335 -33.26 -16.79 8.13
C ASP A 335 -33.40 -17.08 9.64
N GLN A 336 -33.98 -16.13 10.38
CA GLN A 336 -34.13 -16.23 11.84
C GLN A 336 -34.88 -17.50 12.30
N SER A 337 -35.80 -18.02 11.48
CA SER A 337 -36.54 -19.26 11.76
C SER A 337 -35.64 -20.48 11.70
N GLU A 338 -34.79 -20.57 10.68
CA GLU A 338 -33.83 -21.66 10.50
C GLU A 338 -32.74 -21.58 11.58
N MET A 339 -32.27 -20.37 11.85
CA MET A 339 -31.24 -20.11 12.83
C MET A 339 -31.66 -20.57 14.24
N LYS A 340 -32.94 -20.38 14.64
CA LYS A 340 -33.46 -20.89 15.92
C LYS A 340 -33.35 -22.40 16.02
N ASN A 341 -33.75 -23.13 14.98
CA ASN A 341 -33.71 -24.59 14.95
C ASN A 341 -32.27 -25.13 15.00
N LEU A 342 -31.33 -24.44 14.36
CA LEU A 342 -29.90 -24.82 14.32
C LEU A 342 -29.16 -24.42 15.60
N SER A 343 -29.50 -23.27 16.20
CA SER A 343 -28.79 -22.68 17.35
C SER A 343 -28.83 -23.50 18.63
N GLU A 344 -29.72 -24.50 18.72
CA GLU A 344 -29.79 -25.37 19.90
C GLU A 344 -28.56 -26.26 20.05
N ASN A 345 -27.92 -26.66 18.93
CA ASN A 345 -26.79 -27.60 18.96
C ASN A 345 -25.65 -27.29 17.97
N ALA A 346 -25.82 -26.34 17.05
CA ALA A 346 -24.82 -25.99 16.04
C ALA A 346 -24.28 -24.57 16.23
N GLN A 347 -22.95 -24.44 16.15
CA GLN A 347 -22.29 -23.13 16.10
C GLN A 347 -22.25 -22.64 14.65
N ILE A 348 -22.85 -21.47 14.39
CA ILE A 348 -22.85 -20.85 13.07
C ILE A 348 -21.78 -19.76 13.04
N ILE A 349 -20.89 -19.83 12.05
CA ILE A 349 -19.80 -18.88 11.85
C ILE A 349 -19.94 -18.23 10.47
N ASN A 350 -19.80 -16.90 10.41
CA ASN A 350 -19.85 -16.13 9.17
C ASN A 350 -18.58 -15.28 9.04
N PRO A 351 -17.48 -15.83 8.52
CA PRO A 351 -16.28 -15.05 8.20
C PRO A 351 -16.52 -14.16 6.97
N GLN A 352 -16.15 -12.88 7.07
CA GLN A 352 -16.29 -11.94 5.94
C GLN A 352 -15.13 -12.03 4.95
N HIS A 353 -13.92 -12.23 5.46
CA HIS A 353 -12.70 -12.17 4.68
C HIS A 353 -11.92 -13.48 4.80
N ASP A 354 -11.03 -13.68 3.85
CA ASP A 354 -10.12 -14.80 3.85
C ASP A 354 -8.73 -14.33 3.43
N TYR A 355 -7.74 -15.09 3.86
CA TYR A 355 -6.33 -14.78 3.65
C TYR A 355 -5.74 -15.78 2.66
N VAL A 356 -5.09 -15.26 1.62
CA VAL A 356 -4.37 -16.09 0.65
C VAL A 356 -2.88 -15.92 0.86
N PRO A 357 -2.13 -17.02 1.04
CA PRO A 357 -0.68 -16.96 1.15
C PRO A 357 -0.04 -16.49 -0.18
N PRO A 358 1.12 -15.80 -0.09
CA PRO A 358 1.82 -15.27 -1.26
C PRO A 358 2.22 -16.32 -2.32
N GLU A 359 2.35 -17.58 -1.92
CA GLU A 359 2.79 -18.70 -2.77
C GLU A 359 1.77 -19.12 -3.86
N LEU A 360 0.50 -18.79 -3.63
CA LEU A 360 -0.59 -19.05 -4.58
C LEU A 360 -0.74 -17.91 -5.60
N ILE A 361 -0.16 -16.74 -5.32
CA ILE A 361 -0.27 -15.56 -6.16
C ILE A 361 0.81 -15.59 -7.22
N THR A 362 0.44 -15.31 -8.48
CA THR A 362 1.39 -15.30 -9.60
C THR A 362 1.88 -13.90 -9.89
N LEU A 363 0.97 -12.94 -10.00
CA LEU A 363 1.27 -11.57 -10.40
C LEU A 363 0.38 -10.58 -9.65
N PHE A 364 0.99 -9.48 -9.24
CA PHE A 364 0.30 -8.31 -8.75
C PHE A 364 0.33 -7.21 -9.80
N ILE A 365 -0.75 -6.46 -9.93
CA ILE A 365 -0.76 -5.18 -10.66
C ILE A 365 -1.15 -4.08 -9.70
N ASN A 366 -0.30 -3.07 -9.62
CA ASN A 366 -0.59 -1.84 -8.92
C ASN A 366 -0.66 -0.64 -9.88
N ASN A 367 -0.74 0.56 -9.31
CA ASN A 367 -0.79 1.81 -10.08
C ASN A 367 0.47 2.04 -10.93
N ASP A 368 1.60 1.45 -10.53
CA ASP A 368 2.91 1.76 -11.10
C ASP A 368 3.32 0.73 -12.16
N ASN A 369 3.27 -0.57 -11.83
CA ASN A 369 3.66 -1.67 -12.72
C ASN A 369 3.14 -3.05 -12.24
N GLY A 370 3.34 -4.07 -13.08
CA GLY A 370 3.24 -5.47 -12.67
C GLY A 370 4.41 -5.91 -11.78
N HIS A 371 4.11 -6.61 -10.68
CA HIS A 371 5.08 -7.04 -9.68
C HIS A 371 4.88 -8.51 -9.25
N GLN A 372 5.99 -9.20 -9.00
CA GLN A 372 5.94 -10.51 -8.34
C GLN A 372 5.67 -10.35 -6.83
N PRO A 373 5.08 -11.35 -6.15
CA PRO A 373 4.85 -11.31 -4.70
C PRO A 373 6.13 -11.01 -3.90
N SER A 374 7.27 -11.55 -4.35
CA SER A 374 8.57 -11.29 -3.71
C SER A 374 9.03 -9.83 -3.81
N TYR A 375 8.45 -8.99 -4.67
CA TYR A 375 8.82 -7.58 -4.79
C TYR A 375 8.02 -6.67 -3.85
N ILE A 376 6.94 -7.16 -3.25
CA ILE A 376 6.04 -6.39 -2.37
C ILE A 376 6.78 -5.73 -1.20
N TYR A 377 7.77 -6.41 -0.61
CA TYR A 377 8.56 -5.83 0.49
C TYR A 377 9.28 -4.54 0.09
N ARG A 378 9.67 -4.39 -1.19
CA ARG A 378 10.38 -3.22 -1.67
C ARG A 378 9.43 -2.07 -1.93
N ILE A 379 8.27 -2.34 -2.52
CA ILE A 379 7.19 -1.35 -2.67
C ILE A 379 6.79 -0.79 -1.29
N LEU A 380 6.70 -1.66 -0.28
CA LEU A 380 6.44 -1.24 1.10
C LEU A 380 7.50 -0.29 1.66
N GLN A 381 8.78 -0.55 1.41
CA GLN A 381 9.87 0.33 1.84
C GLN A 381 9.89 1.67 1.09
N GLU A 382 9.35 1.71 -0.13
CA GLU A 382 9.23 2.94 -0.92
C GLU A 382 8.10 3.83 -0.41
N HIS A 383 6.97 3.26 0.05
CA HIS A 383 5.84 4.04 0.57
C HIS A 383 5.89 4.30 2.09
N TYR A 384 6.46 3.40 2.88
CA TYR A 384 6.42 3.45 4.34
C TYR A 384 7.82 3.50 4.98
N SER A 385 7.94 4.31 6.03
CA SER A 385 9.12 4.33 6.88
C SER A 385 9.09 3.15 7.86
N ALA A 386 10.26 2.55 8.14
CA ALA A 386 10.40 1.48 9.12
C ALA A 386 9.95 1.88 10.54
N GLN A 387 10.00 3.18 10.87
CA GLN A 387 9.57 3.70 12.17
C GLN A 387 8.04 3.77 12.30
N ASP A 388 7.34 3.83 11.17
CA ASP A 388 5.89 4.07 11.11
C ASP A 388 5.08 2.76 10.91
N LEU A 389 5.76 1.59 10.91
CA LEU A 389 5.10 0.28 10.76
C LEU A 389 4.17 -0.01 11.94
N VAL A 390 4.67 0.20 13.15
CA VAL A 390 3.89 0.14 14.39
C VAL A 390 3.45 1.56 14.71
N LEU A 391 2.17 1.87 14.50
CA LEU A 391 1.56 3.03 15.14
C LEU A 391 1.57 2.71 16.64
N GLN A 392 2.60 3.16 17.37
CA GLN A 392 2.76 2.89 18.80
C GLN A 392 1.44 3.23 19.50
N ASN A 393 0.83 2.30 20.21
CA ASN A 393 -0.42 2.55 20.96
C ASN A 393 -0.23 3.68 21.97
#